data_AF-A0A662GZY3-F1
#
_entry.id   AF-A0A662GZY3-F1
#
_cell.length_a   1.000
_cell.length_b   1.000
_cell.length_c   1.000
_cell.angle_alpha   90.00
_cell.angle_beta   90.00
_cell.angle_gamma   90.00
#
_symmetry.space_group_name_H-M   'P 1'
#
loop_
_entity.id
_entity.type
_entity.pdbx_description
1 polymer ?
#
loop_
_entity_poly.entity_id
_entity_poly.type
_entity_poly.pdbx_seq_one_letter_code
_entity_poly.pdbx_strand_id
1 'polypeptide(L)'
;MSTEASERGAAKAKPKLARSLVRYLKLREEMKRRKPRFIRMDSWAKPSIAKSSWRRPKGLDNKIRLQLKGYPEKVKAGYRGPRKVRGLHPSGFREVIV
;
A
#
# COMPACT_ATOMS: atom_id res chain seq x y z
N MET A 1 25.34 22.84 25.31
CA MET A 1 24.12 23.33 24.63
C MET A 1 23.93 22.45 23.40
N SER A 2 22.96 21.55 23.24
CA SER A 2 21.60 21.48 23.79
C SER A 2 21.16 20.00 23.91
N THR A 3 20.69 19.61 25.08
CA THR A 3 19.94 18.36 25.32
C THR A 3 18.46 18.70 25.32
N GLU A 4 17.70 18.32 24.30
CA GLU A 4 16.22 18.23 24.36
C GLU A 4 15.65 17.70 23.03
N ALA A 5 15.51 16.39 22.93
CA ALA A 5 14.61 15.75 21.97
C ALA A 5 14.09 14.43 22.56
N SER A 6 13.52 14.47 23.77
CA SER A 6 13.04 13.27 24.47
C SER A 6 11.56 13.29 24.87
N GLU A 7 10.73 14.19 24.36
CA GLU A 7 9.29 14.15 24.62
C GLU A 7 8.55 14.17 23.28
N ARG A 8 7.66 13.24 22.90
CA ARG A 8 6.64 12.55 23.69
C ARG A 8 6.38 11.15 23.11
N GLY A 9 6.98 10.14 23.72
CA GLY A 9 6.65 8.73 23.45
C GLY A 9 5.46 8.29 24.29
N ALA A 10 4.26 8.84 24.06
CA ALA A 10 3.06 8.29 24.69
C ALA A 10 2.95 6.80 24.32
N ALA A 11 2.85 5.92 25.31
CA ALA A 11 2.72 4.49 25.11
C ALA A 11 1.64 4.21 24.03
N LYS A 12 1.98 3.42 23.01
CA LYS A 12 1.06 3.11 21.90
C LYS A 12 -0.13 2.31 22.45
N ALA A 13 -1.21 3.00 22.81
CA ALA A 13 -2.46 2.37 23.19
C ALA A 13 -2.90 1.42 22.07
N LYS A 14 -3.10 0.15 22.38
CA LYS A 14 -3.66 -0.81 21.41
C LYS A 14 -5.18 -0.73 21.50
N PRO A 15 -5.90 -0.60 20.37
CA PRO A 15 -7.36 -0.61 20.40
C PRO A 15 -7.86 -1.97 20.87
N LYS A 16 -8.97 -1.98 21.61
CA LYS A 16 -9.73 -3.20 21.90
C LYS A 16 -10.49 -3.60 20.63
N LEU A 17 -9.99 -4.61 19.92
CA LEU A 17 -10.54 -5.05 18.63
C LEU A 17 -11.27 -6.40 18.78
N ALA A 18 -12.36 -6.58 18.03
CA ALA A 18 -13.02 -7.88 17.92
C ALA A 18 -12.10 -8.93 17.26
N ARG A 19 -12.19 -10.20 17.70
CA ARG A 19 -11.36 -11.32 17.18
C ARG A 19 -11.42 -11.46 15.65
N SER A 20 -12.58 -11.24 15.05
CA SER A 20 -12.76 -11.24 13.58
C SER A 20 -11.94 -10.13 12.90
N LEU A 21 -11.88 -8.95 13.51
CA LEU A 21 -11.19 -7.79 12.95
C LEU A 21 -9.68 -7.99 12.98
N VAL A 22 -9.15 -8.57 14.05
CA VAL A 22 -7.75 -9.00 14.15
C VAL A 22 -7.40 -9.99 13.05
N ARG A 23 -8.27 -10.95 12.76
CA ARG A 23 -8.09 -11.90 11.63
C ARG A 23 -8.01 -11.18 10.29
N TYR A 24 -8.93 -10.25 10.03
CA TYR A 24 -8.92 -9.48 8.78
C TYR A 24 -7.69 -8.56 8.64
N LEU A 25 -7.18 -8.00 9.75
CA LEU A 25 -5.94 -7.21 9.75
C LEU A 25 -4.73 -8.06 9.35
N LYS A 26 -4.60 -9.26 9.92
CA LYS A 26 -3.56 -10.22 9.52
C LYS A 26 -3.67 -10.61 8.04
N LEU A 27 -4.89 -10.93 7.58
CA LEU A 27 -5.14 -11.24 6.17
C LEU A 27 -4.78 -10.08 5.24
N ARG A 28 -5.11 -8.84 5.62
CA ARG A 28 -4.72 -7.64 4.86
C ARG A 28 -3.21 -7.53 4.73
N GLU A 29 -2.47 -7.81 5.81
CA GLU A 29 -1.01 -7.77 5.79
C GLU A 29 -0.44 -8.80 4.82
N GLU A 30 -0.93 -10.04 4.88
CA GLU A 30 -0.51 -11.11 3.97
C GLU A 30 -0.80 -10.76 2.50
N MET A 31 -2.00 -10.26 2.20
CA MET A 31 -2.35 -9.80 0.86
C MET A 31 -1.47 -8.61 0.41
N LYS A 32 -1.10 -7.71 1.33
CA LYS A 32 -0.22 -6.57 1.05
C LYS A 32 1.20 -7.03 0.70
N ARG A 33 1.72 -8.07 1.36
CA ARG A 33 3.05 -8.64 1.06
C ARG A 33 3.13 -9.20 -0.35
N ARG A 34 2.06 -9.84 -0.82
CA ARG A 34 1.97 -10.40 -2.19
C ARG A 34 1.63 -9.35 -3.26
N LYS A 35 1.24 -8.13 -2.85
CA LYS A 35 0.75 -7.12 -3.77
C LYS A 35 1.91 -6.47 -4.55
N PRO A 36 1.79 -6.34 -5.88
CA PRO A 36 2.77 -5.59 -6.67
C PRO A 36 2.83 -4.11 -6.26
N ARG A 37 4.00 -3.48 -6.48
CA ARG A 37 4.20 -2.03 -6.22
C ARG A 37 3.43 -1.11 -7.19
N PHE A 38 2.84 -1.65 -8.25
CA PHE A 38 2.13 -0.91 -9.30
C PHE A 38 2.94 0.26 -9.87
N ILE A 39 4.03 -0.10 -10.52
CA ILE A 39 4.99 0.82 -11.11
C ILE A 39 4.53 1.19 -12.53
N ARG A 40 4.72 2.45 -12.94
CA ARG A 40 4.43 2.88 -14.32
C ARG A 40 5.47 2.29 -15.29
N MET A 41 5.06 2.01 -16.52
CA MET A 41 5.98 1.57 -17.57
C MET A 41 7.19 2.53 -17.70
N ASP A 42 8.38 1.96 -17.83
CA ASP A 42 9.67 2.62 -18.04
C ASP A 42 10.11 3.59 -16.92
N SER A 43 9.45 3.58 -15.76
CA SER A 43 9.84 4.45 -14.65
C SER A 43 11.21 4.07 -14.06
N TRP A 44 11.68 2.84 -14.28
CA TRP A 44 13.03 2.40 -13.89
C TRP A 44 14.11 2.95 -14.84
N ALA A 45 13.77 3.25 -16.09
CA ALA A 45 14.71 3.68 -17.12
C ALA A 45 14.72 5.20 -17.32
N LYS A 46 13.59 5.88 -17.08
CA LYS A 46 13.43 7.32 -17.35
C LYS A 46 13.30 8.10 -16.03
N PRO A 47 14.32 8.89 -15.61
CA PRO A 47 14.28 9.66 -14.36
C PRO A 47 13.10 10.64 -14.26
N SER A 48 12.71 11.25 -15.39
CA SER A 48 11.53 12.11 -15.51
C SER A 48 10.23 11.41 -15.07
N ILE A 49 10.14 10.09 -15.28
CA ILE A 49 8.96 9.27 -15.01
C ILE A 49 9.12 8.49 -13.70
N ALA A 50 10.33 8.37 -13.15
CA ALA A 50 10.65 7.57 -11.97
C ALA A 50 9.81 7.94 -10.74
N LYS A 51 9.53 9.22 -10.52
CA LYS A 51 8.69 9.71 -9.41
C LYS A 51 7.20 9.74 -9.73
N SER A 52 6.78 9.22 -10.89
CA SER A 52 5.39 9.34 -11.33
C SER A 52 4.47 8.26 -10.74
N SER A 53 3.23 8.65 -10.45
CA SER A 53 2.18 7.75 -9.99
C SER A 53 1.74 6.77 -11.09
N TRP A 54 1.09 5.66 -10.69
CA TRP A 54 0.50 4.70 -11.63
C TRP A 54 -0.36 5.39 -12.69
N ARG A 55 -0.20 4.98 -13.94
CA ARG A 55 -1.00 5.41 -15.08
C ARG A 55 -1.43 4.20 -15.88
N ARG A 56 -2.68 4.18 -16.33
CA ARG A 56 -3.21 3.09 -17.16
C ARG A 56 -2.38 3.01 -18.45
N PRO A 57 -1.74 1.86 -18.76
CA PRO A 57 -1.01 1.70 -20.01
C PRO A 57 -1.99 1.73 -21.20
N LYS A 58 -1.72 2.58 -22.19
CA LYS A 58 -2.60 2.80 -23.36
C LYS A 58 -2.07 2.17 -24.65
N GLY A 59 -0.76 2.23 -24.89
CA GLY A 59 -0.16 1.79 -26.16
C GLY A 59 -0.44 0.33 -26.50
N LEU A 60 -0.57 0.03 -27.80
CA LEU A 60 -0.90 -1.31 -28.30
C LEU A 60 0.19 -2.32 -27.89
N ASP A 61 1.46 -1.99 -28.12
CA ASP A 61 2.59 -2.90 -27.81
C ASP A 61 3.03 -2.86 -26.34
N ASN A 62 2.27 -2.17 -25.49
CA ASN A 62 2.60 -2.05 -24.09
C ASN A 62 2.48 -3.41 -23.39
N LYS A 63 3.63 -3.94 -22.96
CA LYS A 63 3.74 -5.27 -22.36
C LYS A 63 2.98 -5.40 -21.03
N ILE A 64 2.83 -4.31 -20.27
CA ILE A 64 1.99 -4.26 -19.06
C ILE A 64 0.50 -4.31 -19.44
N ARG A 65 0.10 -3.65 -20.55
CA ARG A 65 -1.28 -3.71 -21.07
C ARG A 65 -1.64 -5.14 -21.47
N LEU A 66 -0.73 -5.79 -22.20
CA LEU A 66 -0.81 -7.18 -22.68
C LEU A 66 -0.64 -8.22 -21.56
N GLN A 67 -0.15 -7.81 -20.38
CA GLN A 67 0.06 -8.67 -19.21
C GLN A 67 1.09 -9.79 -19.44
N LEU A 68 2.16 -9.49 -20.17
CA LEU A 68 3.24 -10.45 -20.42
C LEU A 68 4.04 -10.74 -19.14
N LYS A 69 4.46 -12.01 -18.98
CA LYS A 69 5.32 -12.45 -17.88
C LYS A 69 6.64 -11.65 -17.88
N GLY A 70 7.13 -11.29 -16.70
CA GLY A 70 8.35 -10.49 -16.52
C GLY A 70 8.11 -8.98 -16.45
N TYR A 71 6.95 -8.50 -16.87
CA TYR A 71 6.55 -7.10 -16.70
C TYR A 71 5.66 -6.91 -15.46
N PRO A 72 5.65 -5.71 -14.84
CA PRO A 72 4.80 -5.43 -13.69
C PRO A 72 3.32 -5.70 -13.98
N GLU A 73 2.59 -6.15 -12.97
CA GLU A 73 1.17 -6.46 -13.12
C GLU A 73 0.30 -5.21 -13.26
N LYS A 74 -0.73 -5.30 -14.11
CA LYS A 74 -1.74 -4.26 -14.30
C LYS A 74 -2.68 -4.20 -13.09
N VAL A 75 -2.99 -2.98 -12.62
CA VAL A 75 -3.98 -2.78 -11.55
C VAL A 75 -5.35 -3.36 -11.94
N LYS A 76 -5.90 -4.22 -11.07
CA LYS A 76 -7.23 -4.85 -11.15
C LYS A 76 -7.99 -4.72 -9.82
N ALA A 77 -9.31 -4.91 -9.84
CA ALA A 77 -10.14 -4.88 -8.63
C ALA A 77 -9.79 -5.99 -7.62
N GLY A 78 -9.24 -7.12 -8.09
CA GLY A 78 -8.86 -8.26 -7.25
C GLY A 78 -7.75 -7.97 -6.24
N TYR A 79 -6.90 -6.96 -6.45
CA TYR A 79 -5.84 -6.58 -5.50
C TYR A 79 -6.35 -5.73 -4.32
N ARG A 80 -7.67 -5.62 -4.14
CA ARG A 80 -8.27 -4.93 -3.00
C ARG A 80 -8.19 -5.82 -1.76
N GLY A 81 -7.79 -5.23 -0.63
CA GLY A 81 -7.85 -5.90 0.67
C GLY A 81 -9.28 -6.01 1.23
N PRO A 82 -9.46 -6.78 2.32
CA PRO A 82 -10.77 -7.04 2.93
C PRO A 82 -11.49 -5.74 3.29
N ARG A 83 -12.81 -5.65 2.98
CA ARG A 83 -13.60 -4.42 3.16
C ARG A 83 -13.58 -3.91 4.60
N LYS A 84 -13.70 -4.81 5.59
CA LYS A 84 -13.84 -4.48 7.02
C LYS A 84 -12.63 -3.74 7.62
N VAL A 85 -11.44 -3.91 7.05
CA VAL A 85 -10.18 -3.36 7.58
C VAL A 85 -9.48 -2.41 6.61
N ARG A 86 -10.13 -2.07 5.50
CA ARG A 86 -9.57 -1.17 4.49
C ARG A 86 -9.53 0.24 5.07
N GLY A 87 -8.38 0.90 4.99
CA GLY A 87 -8.20 2.27 5.51
C GLY A 87 -7.92 2.37 7.01
N LEU A 88 -7.87 1.25 7.74
CA LEU A 88 -7.39 1.27 9.14
C LEU A 88 -5.86 1.43 9.18
N HIS A 89 -5.36 2.12 10.20
CA HIS A 89 -3.94 2.16 10.53
C HIS A 89 -3.45 0.74 10.90
N PRO A 90 -2.17 0.38 10.72
CA PRO A 90 -1.64 -0.94 11.12
C PRO A 90 -1.88 -1.28 12.60
N SER A 91 -1.98 -0.29 13.49
CA SER A 91 -2.36 -0.52 14.89
C SER A 91 -3.83 -0.90 15.09
N GLY A 92 -4.67 -0.76 14.07
CA GLY A 92 -6.11 -1.03 14.11
C GLY A 92 -7.00 0.19 14.36
N PHE A 93 -6.43 1.38 14.55
CA PHE A 93 -7.22 2.62 14.65
C PHE A 93 -7.74 3.08 13.30
N ARG A 94 -8.85 3.83 13.32
CA ARG A 94 -9.32 4.61 12.18
C ARG A 94 -8.72 6.00 12.30
N GLU A 95 -7.99 6.42 11.27
CA GLU A 95 -7.41 7.76 11.21
C GLU A 95 -8.55 8.80 11.09
N VAL A 96 -8.51 9.82 11.93
CA VAL A 96 -9.40 10.99 11.90
C VAL A 96 -8.47 12.20 11.76
N ILE A 97 -8.67 12.98 10.69
CA ILE A 97 -7.95 14.22 10.48
C ILE A 97 -8.67 15.28 11.33
N VAL A 98 -7.94 15.95 12.23
CA VAL A 98 -8.41 17.03 13.11
C VAL A 98 -7.74 18.33 12.68
#